data_AF-A0A1J5GY74-F1
#
_entry.id   AF-A0A1J5GY74-F1
#
_cell.length_a   1.000
_cell.length_b   1.000
_cell.length_c   1.000
_cell.angle_alpha   90.00
_cell.angle_beta   90.00
_cell.angle_gamma   90.00
#
_symmetry.space_group_name_H-M   'P 1'
#
loop_
_entity.id
_entity.type
_entity.pdbx_description
1 polymer ?
#
loop_
_entity_poly.entity_id
_entity_poly.type
_entity_poly.pdbx_seq_one_letter_code
_entity_poly.pdbx_strand_id
1 'polypeptide(L)'
;MVATELLQGDHKEVGEFAPTINTLEDLKACLTQYGIDFSQWGITSGSKPIERLFLEIQKGDAELYVTSEGKLVRRIEQVGAYLYTQNEDGETFLLREEKQVFNDGRERRRKLGGASFREKLEVKIEGYNAALLRGLKEELPEIFAIQNEDISLIPRYPFFRIDMEVIKHVVDEESNYVPSFPGLENHSREYHYTWLIDPRAYSSDGYQSKEKDKTTYFIWEKVEINDPHLPLTSWQRLTKAQKEQAIKVWENFSMTEEMSAEVIAEYFFILERLQQIAQHNLGLIDYGSPLEIEHAANCFRQLNMEKDFPYLLKIKL
;
A
#
# COMPACT_ATOMS: atom_id res chain seq x y z
N MET A 1 15.54 3.59 -26.20
CA MET A 1 15.87 4.47 -25.06
C MET A 1 14.57 4.72 -24.32
N VAL A 2 14.40 4.04 -23.19
CA VAL A 2 13.19 4.14 -22.38
C VAL A 2 13.27 5.44 -21.58
N ALA A 3 12.23 6.26 -21.68
CA ALA A 3 12.13 7.54 -20.98
C ALA A 3 12.00 7.28 -19.48
N THR A 4 13.02 7.70 -18.73
CA THR A 4 13.06 7.75 -17.26
C THR A 4 12.50 9.09 -16.78
N GLU A 5 11.29 9.45 -17.20
CA GLU A 5 10.62 10.68 -16.80
C GLU A 5 9.16 10.36 -16.53
N LEU A 6 8.82 10.05 -15.26
CA LEU A 6 7.47 10.18 -14.69
C LEU A 6 7.47 9.71 -13.22
N LEU A 7 8.07 10.50 -12.31
CA LEU A 7 7.77 10.49 -10.87
C LEU A 7 8.14 11.86 -10.22
N GLN A 8 7.74 12.96 -10.85
CA GLN A 8 7.91 14.33 -10.30
C GLN A 8 6.56 14.88 -9.78
N GLY A 9 5.98 14.20 -8.80
CA GLY A 9 4.99 14.83 -7.92
C GLY A 9 5.73 15.67 -6.87
N ASP A 10 5.38 16.94 -6.77
CA ASP A 10 6.05 18.04 -6.06
C ASP A 10 6.33 17.84 -4.56
N HIS A 11 7.36 17.05 -4.21
CA HIS A 11 8.09 17.22 -2.96
C HIS A 11 9.58 17.45 -3.26
N LYS A 12 9.92 18.70 -3.58
CA LYS A 12 11.29 19.22 -3.67
C LYS A 12 11.95 19.36 -2.28
N GLU A 13 11.91 18.34 -1.43
CA GLU A 13 12.97 18.22 -0.42
C GLU A 13 14.20 17.65 -1.14
N VAL A 14 14.84 18.49 -1.96
CA VAL A 14 16.11 18.18 -2.62
C VAL A 14 17.21 18.35 -1.57
N GLY A 15 17.24 17.42 -0.62
CA GLY A 15 18.37 17.29 0.28
C GLY A 15 19.57 16.73 -0.47
N GLU A 16 20.78 17.15 -0.09
CA GLU A 16 21.99 16.48 -0.54
C GLU A 16 22.13 15.16 0.23
N PHE A 17 22.55 14.10 -0.47
CA PHE A 17 22.90 12.86 0.19
C PHE A 17 23.99 13.12 1.23
N ALA A 18 23.83 12.53 2.41
CA ALA A 18 24.86 12.61 3.44
C ALA A 18 26.17 11.97 2.94
N PRO A 19 27.32 12.26 3.60
CA PRO A 19 28.58 11.60 3.27
C PRO A 19 28.44 10.07 3.21
N THR A 20 29.15 9.43 2.28
CA THR A 20 29.14 7.97 2.15
C THR A 20 29.58 7.29 3.44
N ILE A 21 28.69 6.48 4.01
CA ILE A 21 28.93 5.74 5.26
C ILE A 21 29.41 4.32 4.93
N ASN A 22 30.71 4.06 5.07
CA ASN A 22 31.29 2.74 4.79
C ASN A 22 31.60 1.95 6.05
N THR A 23 31.81 2.63 7.17
CA THR A 23 32.15 2.05 8.47
C THR A 23 31.23 2.57 9.57
N LEU A 24 31.24 1.88 10.72
CA LEU A 24 30.50 2.33 11.90
C LEU A 24 31.06 3.66 12.43
N GLU A 25 32.38 3.86 12.30
CA GLU A 25 33.08 5.08 12.66
C GLU A 25 32.64 6.26 11.78
N ASP A 26 32.45 6.05 10.47
CA ASP A 26 31.90 7.06 9.57
C ASP A 26 30.50 7.49 10.03
N LEU A 27 29.65 6.53 10.41
CA LEU A 27 28.30 6.81 10.92
C LEU A 27 28.35 7.64 12.20
N LYS A 28 29.21 7.24 13.16
CA LYS A 28 29.39 7.97 14.43
C LYS A 28 29.87 9.41 14.20
N ALA A 29 30.84 9.60 13.29
CA ALA A 29 31.34 10.90 12.92
C ALA A 29 30.25 11.77 12.28
N CYS A 30 29.46 11.19 11.37
CA CYS A 30 28.32 11.85 10.75
C CYS A 30 27.29 12.30 11.80
N LEU A 31 26.80 11.39 12.66
CA LEU A 31 25.83 11.74 13.70
C LEU A 31 26.36 12.84 14.64
N THR A 32 27.64 12.77 15.03
CA THR A 32 28.29 13.78 15.87
C THR A 32 28.36 15.15 15.18
N GLN A 33 28.70 15.19 13.89
CA GLN A 33 28.75 16.42 13.10
C GLN A 33 27.41 17.17 13.09
N TYR A 34 26.30 16.42 13.09
CA TYR A 34 24.94 16.97 13.14
C TYR A 34 24.36 17.09 14.56
N GLY A 35 25.18 16.93 15.59
CA GLY A 35 24.79 17.12 16.98
C GLY A 35 23.83 16.06 17.53
N ILE A 36 23.79 14.86 16.94
CA ILE A 36 22.93 13.77 17.37
C ILE A 36 23.66 12.93 18.42
N ASP A 37 23.18 12.98 19.66
CA ASP A 37 23.67 12.13 20.75
C ASP A 37 23.07 10.71 20.65
N PHE A 38 23.92 9.73 20.37
CA PHE A 38 23.56 8.32 20.29
C PHE A 38 24.01 7.50 21.50
N SER A 39 24.47 8.13 22.59
CA SER A 39 24.98 7.44 23.78
C SER A 39 23.94 6.56 24.49
N GLN A 40 22.65 6.87 24.32
CA GLN A 40 21.53 6.14 24.94
C GLN A 40 20.83 5.14 23.99
N TRP A 41 21.30 5.04 22.75
CA TRP A 41 20.70 4.15 21.74
C TRP A 41 20.95 2.68 22.10
N GLY A 42 19.88 1.89 22.15
CA GLY A 42 19.91 0.47 22.53
C GLY A 42 19.98 0.21 24.04
N ILE A 43 20.11 1.25 24.87
CA ILE A 43 20.05 1.16 26.34
C ILE A 43 18.60 1.32 26.81
N THR A 44 17.90 2.31 26.27
CA THR A 44 16.50 2.59 26.62
C THR A 44 15.55 1.66 25.87
N SER A 45 14.53 1.18 26.57
CA SER A 45 13.49 0.30 26.01
C SER A 45 12.86 0.94 24.76
N GLY A 46 12.93 0.25 23.62
CA GLY A 46 12.33 0.70 22.35
C GLY A 46 13.27 1.41 21.38
N SER A 47 14.40 1.96 21.86
CA SER A 47 15.45 2.47 20.97
C SER A 47 16.30 1.31 20.42
N LYS A 48 16.81 1.48 19.19
CA LYS A 48 17.70 0.52 18.54
C LYS A 48 19.15 0.97 18.72
N PRO A 49 20.12 0.03 18.83
CA PRO A 49 21.53 0.38 18.91
C PRO A 49 22.04 0.98 17.59
N ILE A 50 23.12 1.76 17.65
CA ILE A 50 23.71 2.42 16.46
C ILE A 50 24.13 1.42 15.38
N GLU A 51 24.59 0.23 15.76
CA GLU A 51 24.94 -0.86 14.86
C GLU A 51 23.74 -1.27 13.99
N ARG A 52 22.52 -1.15 14.53
CA ARG A 52 21.31 -1.45 13.76
C ARG A 52 21.03 -0.39 12.69
N LEU A 53 21.29 0.89 12.96
CA LEU A 53 21.20 1.94 11.92
C LEU A 53 22.24 1.69 10.83
N PHE A 54 23.48 1.38 11.22
CA PHE A 54 24.55 1.08 10.27
C PHE A 54 24.18 -0.09 9.35
N LEU A 55 23.64 -1.19 9.92
CA LEU A 55 23.17 -2.33 9.14
C LEU A 55 22.02 -1.96 8.18
N GLU A 56 21.07 -1.14 8.62
CA GLU A 56 19.97 -0.67 7.76
C GLU A 56 20.52 0.16 6.57
N ILE A 57 21.55 1.00 6.79
CA ILE A 57 22.22 1.76 5.72
C ILE A 57 22.98 0.84 4.76
N GLN A 58 23.73 -0.13 5.28
CA GLN A 58 24.52 -1.06 4.45
C GLN A 58 23.62 -1.92 3.55
N LYS A 59 22.46 -2.35 4.06
CA LYS A 59 21.46 -3.10 3.29
C LYS A 59 20.70 -2.24 2.27
N GLY A 60 20.66 -0.92 2.46
CA GLY A 60 19.82 -0.02 1.67
C GLY A 60 18.39 0.06 2.16
N ASP A 61 18.10 -0.43 3.37
CA ASP A 61 16.79 -0.28 4.04
C ASP A 61 16.57 1.16 4.54
N ALA A 62 17.67 1.92 4.69
CA ALA A 62 17.67 3.30 5.10
C ALA A 62 18.75 4.10 4.39
N GLU A 63 18.48 5.39 4.17
CA GLU A 63 19.42 6.36 3.65
C GLU A 63 19.52 7.54 4.61
N LEU A 64 20.65 8.24 4.59
CA LEU A 64 20.82 9.50 5.30
C LEU A 64 20.91 10.64 4.28
N TYR A 65 20.21 11.74 4.54
CA TYR A 65 20.29 12.95 3.73
C TYR A 65 20.22 14.18 4.61
N VAL A 66 20.67 15.30 4.05
CA VAL A 66 20.70 16.59 4.72
C VAL A 66 19.60 17.45 4.11
N THR A 67 18.64 17.91 4.91
CA THR A 67 17.57 18.79 4.42
C THR A 67 18.11 20.16 4.00
N SER A 68 17.30 20.96 3.31
CA SER A 68 17.59 22.36 3.01
C SER A 68 17.91 23.21 4.24
N GLU A 69 17.43 22.80 5.43
CA GLU A 69 17.72 23.48 6.70
C GLU A 69 19.00 22.97 7.38
N GLY A 70 19.75 22.07 6.75
CA GLY A 70 20.99 21.50 7.29
C GLY A 70 20.77 20.40 8.35
N LYS A 71 19.56 19.83 8.43
CA LYS A 71 19.26 18.73 9.37
C LYS A 71 19.58 17.38 8.75
N LEU A 72 20.19 16.47 9.51
CA LEU A 72 20.38 15.09 9.10
C LEU A 72 19.09 14.30 9.35
N VAL A 73 18.59 13.65 8.30
CA VAL A 73 17.36 12.87 8.33
C VAL A 73 17.64 11.45 7.85
N ARG A 74 17.01 10.49 8.51
CA ARG A 74 16.92 9.10 8.06
C ARG A 74 15.72 8.94 7.15
N ARG A 75 15.95 8.56 5.90
CA ARG A 75 14.91 8.14 4.96
C ARG A 75 14.72 6.64 4.99
N ILE A 76 13.49 6.19 4.94
CA ILE A 76 13.15 4.80 4.59
C ILE A 76 12.08 4.78 3.50
N GLU A 77 12.07 3.72 2.72
CA GLU A 77 10.93 3.39 1.88
C GLU A 77 10.23 2.14 2.42
N GLN A 78 8.92 2.14 2.40
CA GLN A 78 8.11 1.01 2.88
C GLN A 78 6.83 0.87 2.06
N VAL A 79 6.29 -0.34 1.99
CA VAL A 79 4.96 -0.62 1.46
C VAL A 79 3.99 -0.79 2.61
N GLY A 80 2.78 -0.24 2.48
CA GLY A 80 1.68 -0.45 3.43
C GLY A 80 0.54 -1.19 2.73
N ALA A 81 -0.09 -2.15 3.41
CA ALA A 81 -1.20 -2.91 2.87
C ALA A 81 -2.49 -2.63 3.65
N TYR A 82 -3.60 -2.41 2.96
CA TYR A 82 -4.95 -2.40 3.50
C TYR A 82 -5.66 -3.66 3.01
N LEU A 83 -5.88 -4.61 3.90
CA LEU A 83 -6.50 -5.89 3.60
C LEU A 83 -7.97 -5.85 4.00
N TYR A 84 -8.85 -5.89 3.01
CA TYR A 84 -10.29 -5.91 3.19
C TYR A 84 -10.86 -7.28 2.91
N THR A 85 -11.94 -7.66 3.58
CA THR A 85 -12.73 -8.84 3.20
C THR A 85 -14.22 -8.53 3.33
N GLN A 86 -15.06 -9.35 2.68
CA GLN A 86 -16.51 -9.24 2.79
C GLN A 86 -17.09 -10.57 3.24
N ASN A 87 -18.03 -10.54 4.18
CA ASN A 87 -18.81 -11.73 4.52
C ASN A 87 -19.96 -11.95 3.52
N GLU A 88 -20.70 -13.05 3.68
CA GLU A 88 -21.83 -13.40 2.81
C GLU A 88 -22.96 -12.36 2.84
N ASP A 89 -23.09 -11.61 3.93
CA ASP A 89 -24.07 -10.53 4.09
C ASP A 89 -23.63 -9.22 3.39
N GLY A 90 -22.42 -9.19 2.83
CA GLY A 90 -21.82 -8.03 2.17
C GLY A 90 -21.26 -6.98 3.13
N GLU A 91 -21.15 -7.31 4.43
CA GLU A 91 -20.46 -6.47 5.39
C GLU A 91 -18.96 -6.50 5.11
N THR A 92 -18.32 -5.33 5.16
CA THR A 92 -16.90 -5.20 4.85
C THR A 92 -16.08 -5.05 6.12
N PHE A 93 -14.96 -5.75 6.17
CA PHE A 93 -14.03 -5.74 7.29
C PHE A 93 -12.65 -5.35 6.79
N LEU A 94 -11.91 -4.58 7.60
CA LEU A 94 -10.52 -4.22 7.38
C LEU A 94 -9.67 -4.91 8.44
N LEU A 95 -8.61 -5.58 8.03
CA LEU A 95 -7.66 -6.15 8.97
C LEU A 95 -6.84 -5.02 9.59
N ARG A 96 -6.68 -5.02 10.92
CA ARG A 96 -5.84 -4.07 11.64
C ARG A 96 -4.88 -4.79 12.56
N GLU A 97 -3.66 -4.26 12.66
CA GLU A 97 -2.80 -4.58 13.78
C GLU A 97 -3.37 -4.00 15.07
N GLU A 98 -3.70 -4.86 16.03
CA GLU A 98 -4.26 -4.46 17.32
C GLU A 98 -3.16 -4.11 18.33
N LYS A 99 -2.16 -4.99 18.45
CA LYS A 99 -1.05 -4.86 19.40
C LYS A 99 0.13 -5.78 19.03
N GLN A 100 1.29 -5.46 19.60
CA GLN A 100 2.48 -6.30 19.62
C GLN A 100 2.84 -6.61 21.07
N VAL A 101 3.11 -7.88 21.36
CA VAL A 101 3.56 -8.35 22.67
C VAL A 101 4.99 -8.87 22.53
N PHE A 102 5.94 -8.19 23.17
CA PHE A 102 7.35 -8.58 23.16
C PHE A 102 7.61 -9.72 24.15
N ASN A 103 8.67 -10.49 23.94
CA ASN A 103 9.04 -11.60 24.82
C ASN A 103 9.36 -11.16 26.27
N ASP A 104 9.65 -9.87 26.48
CA ASP A 104 9.85 -9.27 27.80
C ASP A 104 8.54 -8.82 28.48
N GLY A 105 7.39 -9.08 27.84
CA GLY A 105 6.06 -8.76 28.35
C GLY A 105 5.59 -7.34 28.02
N ARG A 106 6.42 -6.50 27.38
CA ARG A 106 5.97 -5.18 26.94
C ARG A 106 4.90 -5.33 25.87
N GLU A 107 3.85 -4.52 25.96
CA GLU A 107 2.84 -4.37 24.91
C GLU A 107 3.02 -3.03 24.20
N ARG A 108 2.87 -3.05 22.87
CA ARG A 108 2.87 -1.86 22.02
C ARG A 108 1.63 -1.85 21.17
N ARG A 109 0.88 -0.76 21.21
CA ARG A 109 -0.23 -0.47 20.29
C ARG A 109 0.20 0.68 19.38
N ARG A 110 0.18 0.48 18.07
CA ARG A 110 0.56 1.50 17.09
C ARG A 110 -0.61 1.80 16.17
N LYS A 111 -0.85 3.08 15.90
CA LYS A 111 -1.77 3.50 14.83
C LYS A 111 -1.00 3.46 13.52
N LEU A 112 -1.28 2.49 12.65
CA LEU A 112 -0.63 2.35 11.34
C LEU A 112 -1.25 3.24 10.26
N GLY A 113 -1.85 4.37 10.63
CA GLY A 113 -2.53 5.26 9.69
C GLY A 113 -3.62 4.57 8.87
N GLY A 114 -4.20 3.49 9.41
CA GLY A 114 -5.22 2.71 8.73
C GLY A 114 -4.73 1.42 8.07
N ALA A 115 -3.45 1.30 7.74
CA ALA A 115 -2.88 0.11 7.10
C ALA A 115 -2.95 -1.13 8.03
N SER A 116 -3.20 -2.29 7.42
CA SER A 116 -3.20 -3.60 8.08
C SER A 116 -1.79 -4.01 8.52
N PHE A 117 -0.80 -3.86 7.63
CA PHE A 117 0.62 -4.04 7.95
C PHE A 117 1.49 -3.14 7.07
N ARG A 118 2.76 -2.99 7.46
CA ARG A 118 3.78 -2.25 6.69
C ARG A 118 5.05 -3.06 6.60
N GLU A 119 5.65 -3.10 5.42
CA GLU A 119 6.88 -3.81 5.15
C GLU A 119 7.94 -2.86 4.60
N LYS A 120 9.16 -2.92 5.14
CA LYS A 120 10.26 -2.09 4.64
C LYS A 120 10.73 -2.62 3.29
N LEU A 121 11.11 -1.71 2.40
CA LEU A 121 11.66 -2.09 1.11
C LEU A 121 13.16 -2.35 1.21
N GLU A 122 13.59 -3.50 0.72
CA GLU A 122 14.99 -3.72 0.35
C GLU A 122 15.22 -3.08 -1.05
N VAL A 123 15.27 -1.75 -1.11
CA VAL A 123 15.20 -0.92 -2.34
C VAL A 123 16.17 -1.38 -3.43
N LYS A 124 17.32 -1.94 -3.05
CA LYS A 124 18.36 -2.40 -3.98
C LYS A 124 18.10 -3.78 -4.58
N ILE A 125 17.19 -4.56 -4.00
CA ILE A 125 17.07 -6.00 -4.26
C ILE A 125 15.69 -6.35 -4.78
N GLU A 126 14.62 -5.75 -4.25
CA GLU A 126 13.24 -6.14 -4.56
C GLU A 126 12.36 -4.96 -5.00
N GLY A 127 11.39 -5.26 -5.88
CA GLY A 127 10.34 -4.31 -6.25
C GLY A 127 9.21 -4.28 -5.22
N TYR A 128 8.40 -3.22 -5.25
CA TYR A 128 7.32 -2.99 -4.28
C TYR A 128 6.36 -4.18 -4.08
N ASN A 129 5.93 -4.82 -5.18
CA ASN A 129 5.04 -5.97 -5.11
C ASN A 129 5.70 -7.19 -4.43
N ALA A 130 7.00 -7.38 -4.64
CA ALA A 130 7.74 -8.48 -4.03
C ALA A 130 7.86 -8.25 -2.51
N ALA A 131 8.18 -7.02 -2.09
CA ALA A 131 8.20 -6.64 -0.67
C ALA A 131 6.83 -6.83 -0.01
N LEU A 132 5.75 -6.43 -0.67
CA LEU A 132 4.39 -6.61 -0.17
C LEU A 132 4.04 -8.09 0.04
N LEU A 133 4.34 -8.94 -0.95
CA LEU A 133 4.08 -10.38 -0.87
C LEU A 133 4.96 -11.05 0.19
N ARG A 134 6.20 -10.61 0.34
CA ARG A 134 7.10 -11.07 1.41
C ARG A 134 6.53 -10.71 2.79
N GLY A 135 6.17 -9.44 3.00
CA GLY A 135 5.55 -8.99 4.25
C GLY A 135 4.26 -9.74 4.56
N LEU A 136 3.39 -9.96 3.56
CA LEU A 136 2.18 -10.77 3.76
C LEU A 136 2.50 -12.22 4.15
N LYS A 137 3.49 -12.83 3.50
CA LYS A 137 3.91 -14.20 3.81
C LYS A 137 4.52 -14.33 5.21
N GLU A 138 5.28 -13.32 5.64
CA GLU A 138 5.96 -13.31 6.93
C GLU A 138 4.99 -13.01 8.08
N GLU A 139 4.09 -12.04 7.91
CA GLU A 139 3.20 -11.57 8.97
C GLU A 139 1.84 -12.30 8.99
N LEU A 140 1.35 -12.79 7.84
CA LEU A 140 0.00 -13.34 7.69
C LEU A 140 0.01 -14.60 6.80
N PRO A 141 0.76 -15.65 7.18
CA PRO A 141 0.95 -16.84 6.35
C PRO A 141 -0.35 -17.58 6.03
N GLU A 142 -1.36 -17.56 6.90
CA GLU A 142 -2.67 -18.17 6.66
C GLU A 142 -3.41 -17.46 5.53
N ILE A 143 -3.44 -16.12 5.54
CA ILE A 143 -4.02 -15.32 4.47
C ILE A 143 -3.24 -15.58 3.17
N PHE A 144 -1.91 -15.53 3.25
CA PHE A 144 -1.04 -15.79 2.10
C PHE A 144 -1.31 -17.17 1.48
N ALA A 145 -1.48 -18.22 2.29
CA ALA A 145 -1.76 -19.57 1.81
C ALA A 145 -3.08 -19.62 1.03
N ILE A 146 -4.17 -19.08 1.62
CA ILE A 146 -5.50 -19.06 0.99
C ILE A 146 -5.49 -18.28 -0.33
N GLN A 147 -4.77 -17.15 -0.38
CA GLN A 147 -4.66 -16.35 -1.60
C GLN A 147 -3.83 -17.05 -2.69
N ASN A 148 -2.89 -17.93 -2.34
CA ASN A 148 -2.06 -18.66 -3.31
C ASN A 148 -2.66 -19.99 -3.78
N GLU A 149 -3.61 -20.57 -3.04
CA GLU A 149 -4.33 -21.77 -3.49
C GLU A 149 -5.12 -21.53 -4.77
N ASP A 150 -5.52 -20.28 -5.00
CA ASP A 150 -6.14 -19.84 -6.24
C ASP A 150 -5.24 -18.86 -6.98
N ILE A 151 -4.29 -19.39 -7.77
CA ILE A 151 -3.39 -18.60 -8.62
C ILE A 151 -4.16 -17.65 -9.56
N SER A 152 -5.45 -17.89 -9.84
CA SER A 152 -6.28 -16.99 -10.64
C SER A 152 -6.75 -15.74 -9.88
N LEU A 153 -6.72 -15.79 -8.54
CA LEU A 153 -7.03 -14.71 -7.60
C LEU A 153 -5.77 -13.97 -7.09
N ILE A 154 -4.55 -14.46 -7.39
CA ILE A 154 -3.33 -13.62 -7.28
C ILE A 154 -3.64 -12.32 -8.02
N PRO A 155 -3.48 -11.14 -7.40
CA PRO A 155 -4.16 -9.93 -7.84
C PRO A 155 -3.96 -9.66 -9.34
N ARG A 156 -4.94 -10.05 -10.16
CA ARG A 156 -5.15 -9.45 -11.48
C ARG A 156 -5.71 -8.03 -11.34
N TYR A 157 -6.13 -7.68 -10.13
CA TYR A 157 -6.42 -6.32 -9.74
C TYR A 157 -5.11 -5.56 -9.54
N PRO A 158 -4.84 -4.50 -10.33
CA PRO A 158 -3.73 -3.62 -10.07
C PRO A 158 -3.81 -3.18 -8.62
N PHE A 159 -2.79 -3.52 -7.88
CA PHE A 159 -2.33 -2.76 -6.75
C PHE A 159 -2.62 -1.28 -6.98
N PHE A 160 -3.61 -0.73 -6.29
CA PHE A 160 -3.80 0.71 -6.29
C PHE A 160 -2.64 1.25 -5.48
N ARG A 161 -1.63 1.83 -6.15
CA ARG A 161 -0.65 2.68 -5.49
C ARG A 161 -1.41 3.95 -5.15
N ILE A 162 -1.95 4.01 -3.94
CA ILE A 162 -2.91 5.08 -3.63
C ILE A 162 -2.18 6.40 -3.48
N ASP A 163 -1.05 6.49 -2.79
CA ASP A 163 -0.33 7.76 -2.67
C ASP A 163 1.15 7.55 -2.33
N MET A 164 1.98 8.57 -2.55
CA MET A 164 3.25 8.72 -1.83
C MET A 164 3.00 9.66 -0.67
N GLU A 165 3.07 9.14 0.55
CA GLU A 165 3.06 9.98 1.74
C GLU A 165 4.47 10.10 2.31
N VAL A 166 4.94 11.33 2.53
CA VAL A 166 6.13 11.60 3.33
C VAL A 166 5.66 11.79 4.77
N ILE A 167 5.76 10.72 5.56
CA ILE A 167 5.36 10.77 6.96
C ILE A 167 6.54 11.28 7.78
N LYS A 168 6.41 12.48 8.34
CA LYS A 168 7.29 12.97 9.40
C LYS A 168 6.75 12.43 10.72
N HIS A 169 7.53 11.56 11.35
CA HIS A 169 7.16 11.06 12.67
C HIS A 169 7.40 12.14 13.72
N VAL A 170 6.34 12.88 14.05
CA VAL A 170 6.34 13.76 15.22
C VAL A 170 6.11 12.88 16.45
N VAL A 171 7.00 12.96 17.43
CA VAL A 171 6.79 12.31 18.72
C VAL A 171 5.64 13.05 19.39
N ASP A 172 4.49 12.39 19.47
CA ASP A 172 3.37 12.86 20.27
C ASP A 172 3.78 12.77 21.75
N GLU A 173 3.81 13.90 22.45
CA GLU A 173 4.20 13.98 23.87
C GLU A 173 3.30 13.12 24.78
N GLU A 174 2.07 12.82 24.35
CA GLU A 174 1.15 11.94 25.06
C GLU A 174 1.42 10.46 24.77
N SER A 175 2.15 10.15 23.70
CA SER A 175 2.53 8.79 23.37
C SER A 175 3.77 8.38 24.16
N ASN A 176 3.71 7.23 24.85
CA ASN A 176 4.91 6.57 25.40
C ASN A 176 5.82 5.99 24.28
N TYR A 177 5.78 6.56 23.08
CA TYR A 177 6.52 6.11 21.92
C TYR A 177 7.96 6.61 21.99
N VAL A 178 8.89 5.68 22.12
CA VAL A 178 10.33 5.95 21.98
C VAL A 178 10.71 5.74 20.51
N PRO A 179 11.23 6.76 19.81
CA PRO A 179 11.75 6.60 18.45
C PRO A 179 12.83 5.53 18.37
N SER A 180 12.94 4.84 17.23
CA SER A 180 14.01 3.85 17.04
C SER A 180 15.41 4.45 17.17
N PHE A 181 15.58 5.70 16.75
CA PHE A 181 16.86 6.42 16.78
C PHE A 181 16.61 7.83 17.35
N PRO A 182 16.53 7.98 18.68
CA PRO A 182 16.24 9.27 19.32
C PRO A 182 17.19 10.38 18.86
N GLY A 183 16.65 11.55 18.53
CA GLY A 183 17.43 12.70 18.01
C GLY A 183 17.69 12.67 16.50
N LEU A 184 17.48 11.54 15.81
CA LEU A 184 17.55 11.43 14.36
C LEU A 184 16.14 11.48 13.77
N GLU A 185 15.84 12.55 13.03
CA GLU A 185 14.54 12.71 12.36
C GLU A 185 14.35 11.59 11.33
N ASN A 186 13.13 11.04 11.25
CA ASN A 186 12.81 9.93 10.37
C ASN A 186 11.71 10.33 9.38
N HIS A 187 12.01 10.24 8.10
CA HIS A 187 11.05 10.40 7.02
C HIS A 187 10.84 9.04 6.37
N SER A 188 9.59 8.60 6.29
CA SER A 188 9.24 7.42 5.51
C SER A 188 8.50 7.84 4.25
N ARG A 189 8.92 7.31 3.11
CA ARG A 189 8.10 7.26 1.91
C ARG A 189 7.31 5.96 1.93
N GLU A 190 6.00 6.07 2.00
CA GLU A 190 5.12 4.92 2.03
C GLU A 190 4.38 4.74 0.71
N TYR A 191 4.31 3.49 0.25
CA TYR A 191 3.57 3.08 -0.93
C TYR A 191 2.39 2.23 -0.46
N HIS A 192 1.19 2.78 -0.54
CA HIS A 192 -0.02 2.08 -0.08
C HIS A 192 -0.60 1.18 -1.15
N TYR A 193 -1.03 0.01 -0.69
CA TYR A 193 -1.64 -1.06 -1.47
C TYR A 193 -2.94 -1.44 -0.82
N THR A 194 -3.97 -1.61 -1.62
CA THR A 194 -5.26 -2.06 -1.12
C THR A 194 -5.64 -3.37 -1.77
N TRP A 195 -6.06 -4.35 -0.96
CA TRP A 195 -6.36 -5.71 -1.40
C TRP A 195 -7.67 -6.19 -0.78
N LEU A 196 -8.63 -6.57 -1.63
CA LEU A 196 -9.77 -7.37 -1.23
C LEU A 196 -9.36 -8.85 -1.18
N ILE A 197 -9.25 -9.40 0.02
CA ILE A 197 -8.90 -10.80 0.26
C ILE A 197 -10.14 -11.70 0.22
N ASP A 198 -9.90 -12.97 -0.08
CA ASP A 198 -10.93 -14.02 -0.14
C ASP A 198 -11.69 -14.12 1.20
N PRO A 199 -13.04 -14.18 1.18
CA PRO A 199 -13.86 -14.34 2.39
C PRO A 199 -13.49 -15.53 3.27
N ARG A 200 -12.96 -16.62 2.68
CA ARG A 200 -12.48 -17.80 3.42
C ARG A 200 -11.32 -17.49 4.36
N ALA A 201 -10.58 -16.41 4.09
CA ALA A 201 -9.53 -15.97 4.98
C ALA A 201 -10.10 -15.44 6.29
N TYR A 202 -11.28 -14.83 6.31
CA TYR A 202 -11.87 -14.19 7.49
C TYR A 202 -11.90 -15.13 8.71
N SER A 203 -11.40 -14.62 9.84
CA SER A 203 -11.38 -15.30 11.13
C SER A 203 -11.88 -14.34 12.19
N SER A 204 -12.97 -14.65 12.89
CA SER A 204 -13.50 -13.78 13.95
C SER A 204 -12.51 -13.55 15.09
N ASP A 205 -11.59 -14.49 15.29
CA ASP A 205 -10.54 -14.42 16.33
C ASP A 205 -9.30 -13.64 15.87
N GLY A 206 -9.26 -13.21 14.59
CA GLY A 206 -8.11 -12.54 14.00
C GLY A 206 -6.94 -13.46 13.68
N TYR A 207 -5.72 -12.92 13.69
CA TYR A 207 -4.47 -13.67 13.43
C TYR A 207 -3.36 -13.26 14.38
N GLN A 208 -2.34 -14.11 14.46
CA GLN A 208 -1.15 -13.88 15.26
C GLN A 208 0.11 -14.19 14.44
N SER A 209 0.99 -13.20 14.30
CA SER A 209 2.33 -13.38 13.74
C SER A 209 3.33 -13.58 14.86
N LYS A 210 4.07 -14.69 14.86
CA LYS A 210 5.12 -14.97 15.86
C LYS A 210 6.50 -14.76 15.26
N GLU A 211 7.16 -13.72 15.71
CA GLU A 211 8.55 -13.41 15.39
C GLU A 211 9.47 -13.83 16.55
N LYS A 212 10.79 -13.70 16.34
CA LYS A 212 11.79 -14.11 17.32
C LYS A 212 11.65 -13.38 18.65
N ASP A 213 11.26 -12.10 18.64
CA ASP A 213 11.24 -11.20 19.79
C ASP A 213 9.84 -10.69 20.17
N LYS A 214 8.82 -10.95 19.34
CA LYS A 214 7.46 -10.45 19.54
C LYS A 214 6.39 -11.35 18.92
N THR A 215 5.16 -11.18 19.40
CA THR A 215 3.94 -11.65 18.74
C THR A 215 3.08 -10.46 18.36
N THR A 216 2.73 -10.33 17.08
CA THR A 216 1.82 -9.30 16.56
C THR A 216 0.42 -9.87 16.44
N TYR A 217 -0.59 -9.15 16.92
CA TYR A 217 -2.00 -9.53 16.89
C TYR A 217 -2.74 -8.69 15.87
N PHE A 218 -3.54 -9.33 15.03
CA PHE A 218 -4.36 -8.70 14.02
C PHE A 218 -5.83 -9.02 14.25
N ILE A 219 -6.72 -8.04 14.07
CA ILE A 219 -8.16 -8.20 14.22
C ILE A 219 -8.90 -7.66 12.99
N TRP A 220 -10.04 -8.26 12.67
CA TRP A 220 -10.95 -7.71 11.68
C TRP A 220 -11.85 -6.66 12.32
N GLU A 221 -11.77 -5.43 11.81
CA GLU A 221 -12.67 -4.35 12.21
C GLU A 221 -13.71 -4.13 11.11
N LYS A 222 -14.99 -4.11 11.49
CA LYS A 222 -16.06 -3.77 10.55
C LYS A 222 -15.92 -2.30 10.14
N VAL A 223 -15.94 -2.05 8.83
CA VAL A 223 -15.81 -0.71 8.26
C VAL A 223 -17.03 -0.35 7.42
N GLU A 224 -17.31 0.94 7.30
CA GLU A 224 -18.35 1.44 6.41
C GLU A 224 -17.89 1.38 4.95
N ILE A 225 -18.82 1.17 4.01
CA ILE A 225 -18.57 1.16 2.56
C ILE A 225 -17.89 2.44 2.03
N ASN A 226 -17.96 3.54 2.80
CA ASN A 226 -17.42 4.84 2.43
C ASN A 226 -15.97 5.07 2.90
N ASP A 227 -15.28 4.05 3.45
CA ASP A 227 -13.86 4.20 3.77
C ASP A 227 -13.07 4.63 2.50
N PRO A 228 -12.30 5.73 2.57
CA PRO A 228 -11.59 6.26 1.40
C PRO A 228 -10.52 5.31 0.86
N HIS A 229 -10.05 4.37 1.69
CA HIS A 229 -9.05 3.38 1.30
C HIS A 229 -9.68 2.08 0.80
N LEU A 230 -11.02 1.91 0.81
CA LEU A 230 -11.68 0.72 0.27
C LEU A 230 -11.51 0.67 -1.25
N PRO A 231 -10.95 -0.42 -1.82
CA PRO A 231 -10.72 -0.55 -3.25
C PRO A 231 -11.97 -1.08 -3.95
N LEU A 232 -13.16 -0.74 -3.44
CA LEU A 232 -14.40 -1.22 -4.00
C LEU A 232 -14.64 -0.43 -5.29
N THR A 233 -14.78 -1.16 -6.39
CA THR A 233 -15.33 -0.59 -7.62
C THR A 233 -16.69 0.03 -7.34
N SER A 234 -17.12 0.93 -8.21
CA SER A 234 -18.49 1.47 -8.20
C SER A 234 -19.53 0.35 -8.04
N TRP A 235 -19.31 -0.79 -8.70
CA TRP A 235 -20.15 -1.99 -8.62
C TRP A 235 -20.09 -2.69 -7.26
N GLN A 236 -18.91 -2.82 -6.67
CA GLN A 236 -18.73 -3.48 -5.38
C GLN A 236 -19.30 -2.65 -4.22
N ARG A 237 -19.37 -1.32 -4.37
CA ARG A 237 -20.04 -0.41 -3.43
C ARG A 237 -21.57 -0.53 -3.45
N LEU A 238 -22.14 -1.14 -4.49
CA LEU A 238 -23.59 -1.34 -4.58
C LEU A 238 -24.05 -2.40 -3.57
N THR A 239 -25.13 -2.08 -2.86
CA THR A 239 -25.90 -3.05 -2.09
C THR A 239 -26.42 -4.17 -2.99
N LYS A 240 -26.78 -5.32 -2.41
CA LYS A 240 -27.42 -6.43 -3.15
C LYS A 240 -28.61 -5.95 -4.00
N ALA A 241 -29.49 -5.13 -3.41
CA ALA A 241 -30.64 -4.56 -4.11
C ALA A 241 -30.25 -3.63 -5.27
N GLN A 242 -29.19 -2.82 -5.11
CA GLN A 242 -28.67 -1.98 -6.19
C GLN A 242 -28.01 -2.80 -7.31
N LYS A 243 -27.29 -3.87 -6.98
CA LYS A 243 -26.74 -4.82 -7.96
C LYS A 243 -27.87 -5.49 -8.75
N GLU A 244 -28.88 -6.00 -8.06
CA GLU A 244 -30.08 -6.59 -8.69
C GLU A 244 -30.81 -5.58 -9.59
N GLN A 245 -30.93 -4.33 -9.17
CA GLN A 245 -31.54 -3.27 -9.98
C GLN A 245 -30.68 -2.92 -11.22
N ALA A 246 -29.36 -2.84 -11.07
CA ALA A 246 -28.46 -2.57 -12.18
C ALA A 246 -28.46 -3.71 -13.22
N ILE A 247 -28.52 -4.97 -12.76
CA ILE A 247 -28.73 -6.15 -13.63
C ILE A 247 -30.04 -6.00 -14.41
N LYS A 248 -31.17 -5.69 -13.75
CA LYS A 248 -32.46 -5.48 -14.41
C LYS A 248 -32.46 -4.35 -15.43
N VAL A 249 -31.79 -3.23 -15.12
CA VAL A 249 -31.66 -2.11 -16.07
C VAL A 249 -30.86 -2.56 -17.30
N TRP A 250 -29.80 -3.34 -17.10
CA TRP A 250 -28.96 -3.85 -18.17
C TRP A 250 -29.67 -4.89 -19.05
N GLU A 251 -30.44 -5.81 -18.47
CA GLU A 251 -31.27 -6.78 -19.20
C GLU A 251 -32.26 -6.10 -20.15
N ASN A 252 -32.74 -4.90 -19.80
CA ASN A 252 -33.61 -4.10 -20.67
C ASN A 252 -32.87 -3.37 -21.80
N PHE A 253 -31.54 -3.22 -21.71
CA PHE A 253 -30.73 -2.48 -22.68
C PHE A 253 -30.37 -3.26 -23.97
N SER A 254 -30.89 -4.48 -24.14
CA SER A 254 -30.93 -5.21 -25.43
C SER A 254 -29.58 -5.26 -26.18
N MET A 255 -28.56 -5.85 -25.57
CA MET A 255 -27.45 -6.44 -26.33
C MET A 255 -27.71 -7.94 -26.52
N THR A 256 -27.64 -8.39 -27.76
CA THR A 256 -28.19 -9.66 -28.26
C THR A 256 -27.41 -10.93 -27.88
N GLU A 257 -26.48 -10.86 -26.93
CA GLU A 257 -25.72 -12.01 -26.44
C GLU A 257 -25.74 -12.03 -24.91
N GLU A 258 -26.06 -13.19 -24.32
CA GLU A 258 -26.01 -13.44 -22.88
C GLU A 258 -24.58 -13.23 -22.36
N MET A 259 -24.31 -12.09 -21.74
CA MET A 259 -23.10 -11.87 -20.96
C MET A 259 -23.39 -12.25 -19.51
N SER A 260 -22.52 -13.05 -18.89
CA SER A 260 -22.68 -13.40 -17.46
C SER A 260 -22.43 -12.18 -16.57
N ALA A 261 -22.93 -12.24 -15.33
CA ALA A 261 -22.71 -11.19 -14.33
C ALA A 261 -21.21 -10.91 -14.08
N GLU A 262 -20.34 -11.92 -14.25
CA GLU A 262 -18.90 -11.73 -14.19
C GLU A 262 -18.40 -10.77 -15.28
N VAL A 263 -18.91 -10.88 -16.51
CA VAL A 263 -18.45 -10.06 -17.64
C VAL A 263 -18.92 -8.61 -17.52
N ILE A 264 -20.12 -8.38 -16.97
CA ILE A 264 -20.62 -7.02 -16.68
C ILE A 264 -19.76 -6.36 -15.60
N ALA A 265 -19.43 -7.09 -14.53
CA ALA A 265 -18.56 -6.59 -13.47
C ALA A 265 -17.15 -6.27 -13.99
N GLU A 266 -16.61 -7.13 -14.86
CA GLU A 266 -15.31 -6.91 -15.50
C GLU A 266 -15.34 -5.69 -16.45
N TYR A 267 -16.44 -5.46 -17.16
CA TYR A 267 -16.61 -4.28 -18.01
C TYR A 267 -16.61 -2.96 -17.23
N PHE A 268 -17.42 -2.85 -16.17
CA PHE A 268 -17.43 -1.66 -15.32
C PHE A 268 -16.10 -1.43 -14.62
N PHE A 269 -15.44 -2.50 -14.18
CA PHE A 269 -14.09 -2.43 -13.62
C PHE A 269 -13.10 -1.84 -14.62
N ILE A 270 -13.14 -2.30 -15.88
CA ILE A 270 -12.25 -1.77 -16.92
C ILE A 270 -12.52 -0.30 -17.16
N LEU A 271 -13.79 0.12 -17.33
CA LEU A 271 -14.12 1.53 -17.52
C LEU A 271 -13.60 2.42 -16.38
N GLU A 272 -13.79 1.99 -15.13
CA GLU A 272 -13.29 2.70 -13.95
C GLU A 272 -11.75 2.78 -13.94
N ARG A 273 -11.07 1.71 -14.37
CA ARG A 273 -9.62 1.72 -14.55
C ARG A 273 -9.17 2.67 -15.66
N LEU A 274 -9.90 2.74 -16.77
CA LEU A 274 -9.57 3.67 -17.85
C LEU A 274 -9.71 5.11 -17.37
N GLN A 275 -10.74 5.39 -16.58
CA GLN A 275 -10.97 6.71 -15.99
C GLN A 275 -9.84 7.09 -15.02
N GLN A 276 -9.41 6.19 -14.15
CA GLN A 276 -8.31 6.45 -13.21
C GLN A 276 -6.96 6.62 -13.90
N ILE A 277 -6.64 5.80 -14.92
CA ILE A 277 -5.42 5.94 -15.73
C ILE A 277 -5.42 7.29 -16.46
N ALA A 278 -6.58 7.71 -16.99
CA ALA A 278 -6.73 9.01 -17.64
C ALA A 278 -6.62 10.17 -16.64
N GLN A 279 -7.20 10.06 -15.44
CA GLN A 279 -7.06 11.06 -14.37
C GLN A 279 -5.59 11.22 -13.96
N HIS A 280 -4.90 10.10 -13.70
CA HIS A 280 -3.54 10.12 -13.16
C HIS A 280 -2.46 10.51 -14.19
N ASN A 281 -2.63 10.12 -15.47
CA ASN A 281 -1.62 10.41 -16.50
C ASN A 281 -1.95 11.63 -17.38
N LEU A 282 -3.23 11.99 -17.51
CA LEU A 282 -3.69 13.03 -18.44
C LEU A 282 -4.35 14.23 -17.73
N GLY A 283 -4.55 14.18 -16.40
CA GLY A 283 -5.19 15.26 -15.65
C GLY A 283 -6.65 15.51 -16.03
N LEU A 284 -7.34 14.50 -16.60
CA LEU A 284 -8.72 14.60 -17.05
C LEU A 284 -9.67 14.24 -15.91
N ILE A 285 -10.62 15.12 -15.58
CA ILE A 285 -11.29 15.07 -14.27
C ILE A 285 -12.59 14.25 -14.26
N ASP A 286 -13.28 14.03 -15.38
CA ASP A 286 -14.58 13.32 -15.34
C ASP A 286 -14.97 12.70 -16.68
N TYR A 287 -15.61 11.52 -16.63
CA TYR A 287 -16.23 10.88 -17.81
C TYR A 287 -17.63 10.37 -17.45
N GLY A 288 -18.62 10.71 -18.27
CA GLY A 288 -20.01 10.29 -18.06
C GLY A 288 -20.91 10.34 -19.30
N SER A 289 -20.41 10.77 -20.45
CA SER A 289 -21.18 10.82 -21.71
C SER A 289 -20.79 9.71 -22.70
N PRO A 290 -21.72 9.24 -23.55
CA PRO A 290 -21.42 8.25 -24.60
C PRO A 290 -20.27 8.66 -25.54
N LEU A 291 -20.11 9.97 -25.78
CA LEU A 291 -19.05 10.54 -26.61
C LEU A 291 -17.65 10.34 -25.98
N GLU A 292 -17.60 10.30 -24.65
CA GLU A 292 -16.38 10.12 -23.87
C GLU A 292 -15.96 8.65 -23.77
N ILE A 293 -16.92 7.73 -23.72
CA ILE A 293 -16.68 6.29 -23.87
C ILE A 293 -16.12 6.00 -25.27
N GLU A 294 -16.66 6.64 -26.31
CA GLU A 294 -16.14 6.56 -27.67
C GLU A 294 -14.72 7.15 -27.78
N HIS A 295 -14.45 8.25 -27.08
CA HIS A 295 -13.10 8.85 -27.02
C HIS A 295 -12.09 7.91 -26.34
N ALA A 296 -12.44 7.33 -25.19
CA ALA A 296 -11.60 6.35 -24.50
C ALA A 296 -11.35 5.11 -25.37
N ALA A 297 -12.39 4.59 -26.04
CA ALA A 297 -12.26 3.48 -26.98
C ALA A 297 -11.32 3.83 -28.15
N ASN A 298 -11.36 5.06 -28.67
CA ASN A 298 -10.46 5.53 -29.72
C ASN A 298 -9.00 5.70 -29.23
N CYS A 299 -8.78 6.16 -28.01
CA CYS A 299 -7.45 6.18 -27.39
C CYS A 299 -6.87 4.76 -27.26
N PHE A 300 -7.69 3.76 -26.92
CA PHE A 300 -7.30 2.35 -26.85
C PHE A 300 -6.81 1.79 -28.19
N ARG A 301 -7.53 2.10 -29.28
CA ARG A 301 -7.13 1.71 -30.64
C ARG A 301 -5.79 2.34 -31.03
N GLN A 302 -5.58 3.61 -30.68
CA GLN A 302 -4.34 4.33 -30.98
C GLN A 302 -3.13 3.79 -30.21
N LEU A 303 -3.35 3.25 -29.00
CA LEU A 303 -2.30 2.62 -28.18
C LEU A 303 -2.04 1.15 -28.54
N ASN A 304 -2.75 0.59 -29.53
CA ASN A 304 -2.57 -0.78 -30.02
C ASN A 304 -2.81 -1.87 -28.96
N MET A 305 -3.59 -1.56 -27.92
CA MET A 305 -3.95 -2.48 -26.82
C MET A 305 -5.05 -3.49 -27.21
N GLU A 306 -5.48 -3.47 -28.47
CA GLU A 306 -6.53 -4.33 -29.04
C GLU A 306 -6.23 -5.83 -28.89
N LYS A 307 -4.94 -6.20 -28.84
CA LYS A 307 -4.52 -7.60 -28.64
C LYS A 307 -4.73 -8.09 -27.21
N ASP A 308 -4.66 -7.19 -26.24
CA ASP A 308 -4.72 -7.54 -24.82
C ASP A 308 -6.16 -7.53 -24.30
N PHE A 309 -7.07 -6.81 -24.97
CA PHE A 309 -8.48 -6.64 -24.56
C PHE A 309 -9.47 -6.81 -25.73
N PRO A 310 -9.51 -7.98 -26.40
CA PRO A 310 -10.26 -8.18 -27.64
C PRO A 310 -11.79 -8.06 -27.48
N TYR A 311 -12.31 -8.16 -26.26
CA TYR A 311 -13.75 -8.07 -25.97
C TYR A 311 -14.28 -6.62 -25.96
N LEU A 312 -13.42 -5.62 -25.73
CA LEU A 312 -13.80 -4.21 -25.84
C LEU A 312 -14.16 -3.81 -27.28
N LEU A 313 -13.68 -4.56 -28.28
CA LEU A 313 -14.00 -4.36 -29.70
C LEU A 313 -15.39 -4.86 -30.09
N LYS A 314 -16.04 -5.70 -29.26
CA LYS A 314 -17.38 -6.22 -29.52
C LYS A 314 -18.49 -5.27 -29.10
N ILE A 315 -18.15 -4.23 -28.35
CA ILE A 315 -19.08 -3.18 -27.95
C ILE A 315 -19.29 -2.28 -29.17
N LYS A 316 -20.31 -2.59 -29.96
CA LYS A 316 -20.91 -1.61 -30.86
C LYS A 316 -21.82 -0.74 -30.00
N LEU A 317 -21.40 0.50 -29.76
CA LEU A 317 -22.32 1.56 -29.33
C LEU A 317 -23.26 1.95 -30.48
#